data_AF-A0A967H634-F1
#
_entry.id   AF-A0A967H634-F1
#
_cell.length_a   1.000
_cell.length_b   1.000
_cell.length_c   1.000
_cell.angle_alpha   90.00
_cell.angle_beta   90.00
_cell.angle_gamma   90.00
#
_symmetry.space_group_name_H-M   'P 1'
#
loop_
_entity.id
_entity.type
_entity.pdbx_description
1 polymer ?
#
loop_
_entity_poly.entity_id
_entity_poly.type
_entity_poly.pdbx_seq_one_letter_code
_entity_poly.pdbx_strand_id
1 'polypeptide(L)'
;RLLTNLETVTQKLLQVFLIGQPELRGKLQHPSLRQVAQRITARYHLEPLNLSETESYIRHRLTVAGCRQVLFNRTAIERIHRYSNGIPRVINILCDRALIGAYANEYSEVNGAIASHAAKEWRGDEDGWVLPFVISRPVTATVIAMLVVLMTAGFVINSNVFSVSRVATFFNNEAMVANDLFSRMNRSRDASSSGKAMSTSTLSMPPGHAARLERKQDEKITSVDALSSHDITSIANKAAFKALLQRWGINGNATDRLSLCSLARRHSLQCLNDYGGWETLRSYNRPAVLTLKRL
;
A
#
# COMPACT_ATOMS: atom_id res chain seq x y z
N ARG A 1 13.15 -30.42 15.52
CA ARG A 1 12.67 -31.55 16.36
C ARG A 1 12.86 -31.30 17.86
N LEU A 2 13.91 -30.61 18.29
CA LEU A 2 14.24 -30.37 19.71
C LEU A 2 13.32 -29.36 20.43
N LEU A 3 12.97 -28.23 19.81
CA LEU A 3 12.36 -27.11 20.55
C LEU A 3 10.91 -27.32 21.04
N THR A 4 10.08 -28.05 20.29
CA THR A 4 8.67 -28.31 20.69
C THR A 4 8.49 -29.61 21.48
N ASN A 5 9.60 -30.29 21.81
CA ASN A 5 9.64 -31.50 22.64
C ASN A 5 10.44 -31.27 23.93
N LEU A 6 10.65 -30.01 24.30
CA LEU A 6 11.19 -29.64 25.60
C LEU A 6 10.06 -29.83 26.63
N GLU A 7 9.90 -31.07 27.04
CA GLU A 7 9.03 -31.49 28.13
C GLU A 7 9.92 -31.85 29.33
N THR A 8 9.66 -31.24 30.47
CA THR A 8 10.07 -31.81 31.76
C THR A 8 9.01 -32.80 32.21
N VAL A 9 9.35 -33.73 33.11
CA VAL A 9 8.49 -34.84 33.58
C VAL A 9 7.09 -34.40 34.04
N THR A 10 6.91 -33.12 34.35
CA THR A 10 5.67 -32.54 34.88
C THR A 10 5.01 -31.48 33.99
N GLN A 11 5.72 -30.81 33.07
CA GLN A 11 5.19 -29.67 32.30
C GLN A 11 5.90 -29.49 30.94
N LYS A 12 5.13 -29.05 29.93
CA LYS A 12 5.66 -28.59 28.64
C LYS A 12 6.29 -27.21 28.82
N LEU A 13 7.59 -27.05 28.58
CA LEU A 13 8.32 -25.80 28.84
C LEU A 13 7.99 -24.66 27.85
N LEU A 14 7.40 -24.98 26.69
CA LEU A 14 7.17 -24.00 25.62
C LEU A 14 5.82 -24.26 24.94
N GLN A 15 4.89 -23.32 25.09
CA GLN A 15 3.64 -23.28 24.34
C GLN A 15 3.77 -22.29 23.18
N VAL A 16 3.52 -22.76 21.95
CA VAL A 16 3.62 -21.95 20.73
C VAL A 16 2.23 -21.80 20.12
N PHE A 17 1.78 -20.56 19.95
CA PHE A 17 0.56 -20.23 19.20
C PHE A 17 0.95 -19.71 17.81
N LEU A 18 0.37 -20.32 16.77
CA LEU A 18 0.51 -19.84 15.39
C LEU A 18 -0.78 -19.12 15.00
N ILE A 19 -0.70 -17.80 14.83
CA ILE A 19 -1.81 -16.94 14.44
C ILE A 19 -1.50 -16.35 13.07
N GLY A 20 -2.47 -16.38 12.18
CA GLY A 20 -2.31 -15.83 10.85
C GLY A 20 -3.62 -15.76 10.09
N GLN A 21 -3.54 -15.21 8.89
CA GLN A 21 -4.66 -15.16 7.95
C GLN A 21 -4.96 -16.56 7.38
N PRO A 22 -6.13 -16.78 6.73
CA PRO A 22 -6.55 -18.09 6.22
C PRO A 22 -5.53 -18.79 5.30
N GLU A 23 -4.68 -18.03 4.61
CA GLU A 23 -3.60 -18.49 3.74
C GLU A 23 -2.53 -19.30 4.49
N LEU A 24 -2.36 -19.04 5.80
CA LEU A 24 -1.47 -19.82 6.65
C LEU A 24 -1.86 -21.30 6.65
N ARG A 25 -3.16 -21.61 6.55
CA ARG A 25 -3.66 -22.98 6.49
C ARG A 25 -3.15 -23.70 5.24
N GLY A 26 -3.17 -23.04 4.08
CA GLY A 26 -2.62 -23.56 2.84
C GLY A 26 -1.09 -23.71 2.89
N LYS A 27 -0.38 -22.72 3.45
CA LYS A 27 1.07 -22.80 3.63
C LYS A 27 1.49 -23.97 4.51
N LEU A 28 0.79 -24.21 5.63
CA LEU A 28 1.08 -25.33 6.53
C LEU A 28 0.80 -26.71 5.90
N GLN A 29 -0.02 -26.78 4.84
CA GLN A 29 -0.28 -28.01 4.10
C GLN A 29 0.82 -28.33 3.07
N HIS A 30 1.76 -27.42 2.82
CA HIS A 30 2.83 -27.64 1.86
C HIS A 30 3.75 -28.81 2.30
N PRO A 31 4.18 -29.71 1.39
CA PRO A 31 4.98 -30.88 1.75
C PRO A 31 6.24 -30.58 2.57
N SER A 32 6.88 -29.44 2.31
CA SER A 32 8.08 -28.99 3.05
C SER A 32 7.82 -28.66 4.52
N LEU A 33 6.57 -28.33 4.90
CA LEU A 33 6.16 -27.98 6.26
C LEU A 33 5.40 -29.08 6.99
N ARG A 34 5.28 -30.27 6.39
CA ARG A 34 4.55 -31.42 6.95
C ARG A 34 4.96 -31.76 8.39
N GLN A 35 6.26 -31.67 8.69
CA GLN A 35 6.78 -31.95 10.04
C GLN A 35 6.30 -30.94 11.10
N VAL A 36 6.08 -29.68 10.71
CA VAL A 36 5.54 -28.65 11.60
C VAL A 36 4.04 -28.85 11.76
N ALA A 37 3.32 -29.07 10.65
CA ALA A 37 1.88 -29.26 10.65
C ALA A 37 1.42 -30.46 11.50
N GLN A 38 2.22 -31.52 11.56
CA GLN A 38 1.99 -32.70 12.41
C GLN A 38 2.11 -32.40 13.91
N ARG A 39 2.79 -31.33 14.31
CA ARG A 39 2.96 -30.93 15.72
C ARG A 39 1.90 -29.93 16.19
N ILE A 40 0.99 -29.52 15.33
CA ILE A 40 -0.12 -28.63 15.68
C ILE A 40 -1.27 -29.47 16.22
N THR A 41 -1.41 -29.50 17.54
CA THR A 41 -2.41 -30.32 18.25
C THR A 41 -3.82 -29.75 18.13
N ALA A 42 -3.96 -28.43 18.09
CA ALA A 42 -5.24 -27.73 18.00
C ALA A 42 -5.22 -26.76 16.83
N ARG A 43 -6.30 -26.75 16.05
CA ARG A 43 -6.54 -25.80 14.96
C ARG A 43 -7.93 -25.23 15.18
N TYR A 44 -8.01 -23.90 15.21
CA TYR A 44 -9.29 -23.21 15.35
C TYR A 44 -9.33 -22.07 14.34
N HIS A 45 -10.49 -21.90 13.70
CA HIS A 45 -10.77 -20.78 12.83
C HIS A 45 -11.76 -19.88 13.56
N LEU A 46 -11.40 -18.63 13.77
CA LEU A 46 -12.28 -17.66 14.42
C LEU A 46 -13.36 -17.26 13.42
N GLU A 47 -14.60 -17.60 13.75
CA GLU A 47 -15.77 -17.16 13.00
C GLU A 47 -16.16 -15.74 13.42
N PRO A 48 -16.89 -15.00 12.56
CA PRO A 48 -17.48 -13.72 12.94
C PRO A 48 -18.45 -13.89 14.12
N LEU A 49 -18.60 -12.83 14.91
CA LEU A 49 -19.49 -12.83 16.07
C LEU A 49 -20.94 -12.99 15.64
N ASN A 50 -21.70 -13.80 16.38
CA ASN A 50 -23.15 -13.82 16.24
C ASN A 50 -23.79 -12.53 16.84
N LEU A 51 -25.10 -12.39 16.74
CA LEU A 51 -25.79 -11.17 17.19
C LEU A 51 -25.66 -10.92 18.71
N SER A 52 -25.81 -11.96 19.53
CA SER A 52 -25.72 -11.82 21.00
C SER A 52 -24.28 -11.61 21.48
N GLU A 53 -23.31 -12.21 20.79
CA GLU A 53 -21.88 -11.95 20.98
C GLU A 53 -21.52 -10.53 20.57
N THR A 54 -22.11 -10.01 19.49
CA THR A 54 -21.90 -8.62 19.04
C THR A 54 -22.42 -7.62 20.06
N GLU A 55 -23.62 -7.85 20.61
CA GLU A 55 -24.15 -7.06 21.72
C GLU A 55 -23.21 -7.09 22.94
N SER A 56 -22.79 -8.29 23.33
CA SER A 56 -21.90 -8.49 24.48
C SER A 56 -20.54 -7.84 24.24
N TYR A 57 -20.02 -7.91 23.03
CA TYR A 57 -18.78 -7.29 22.61
C TYR A 57 -18.85 -5.75 22.68
N ILE A 58 -19.92 -5.15 22.14
CA ILE A 58 -20.12 -3.69 22.21
C ILE A 58 -20.22 -3.23 23.67
N ARG A 59 -21.04 -3.93 24.48
CA ARG A 59 -21.19 -3.64 25.92
C ARG A 59 -19.87 -3.75 26.66
N HIS A 60 -19.10 -4.80 26.41
CA HIS A 60 -17.80 -5.02 27.02
C HIS A 60 -16.83 -3.89 26.66
N ARG A 61 -16.75 -3.49 25.38
CA ARG A 61 -15.89 -2.39 24.92
C ARG A 61 -16.26 -1.06 25.56
N LEU A 62 -17.55 -0.75 25.68
CA LEU A 62 -18.03 0.44 26.39
C LEU A 62 -17.64 0.41 27.88
N THR A 63 -17.79 -0.76 28.52
CA THR A 63 -17.41 -0.94 29.92
C THR A 63 -15.91 -0.71 30.14
N VAL A 64 -15.06 -1.22 29.24
CA VAL A 64 -13.61 -0.99 29.26
C VAL A 64 -13.26 0.49 29.07
N ALA A 65 -14.06 1.22 28.28
CA ALA A 65 -13.92 2.67 28.12
C ALA A 65 -14.48 3.48 29.31
N GLY A 66 -14.99 2.83 30.36
CA GLY A 66 -15.57 3.49 31.54
C GLY A 66 -17.05 3.86 31.39
N CYS A 67 -17.69 3.52 30.28
CA CYS A 67 -19.09 3.78 30.02
C CYS A 67 -19.97 2.62 30.51
N ARG A 68 -20.76 2.87 31.56
CA ARG A 68 -21.74 1.90 32.10
C ARG A 68 -23.17 2.11 31.61
N GLN A 69 -23.43 3.25 30.97
CA GLN A 69 -24.74 3.55 30.38
C GLN A 69 -24.94 2.77 29.07
N VAL A 70 -26.20 2.49 28.76
CA VAL A 70 -26.60 1.84 27.51
C VAL A 70 -26.62 2.91 26.41
N LEU A 71 -25.57 2.97 25.60
CA LEU A 71 -25.47 3.93 24.49
C LEU A 71 -26.09 3.43 23.18
N PHE A 72 -26.38 2.14 23.07
CA PHE A 72 -26.89 1.54 21.84
C PHE A 72 -28.20 0.82 22.14
N ASN A 73 -29.26 1.20 21.43
CA ASN A 73 -30.50 0.47 21.52
C ASN A 73 -30.44 -0.84 20.71
N ARG A 74 -31.40 -1.75 20.95
CA ARG A 74 -31.44 -3.05 20.27
C ARG A 74 -31.47 -2.93 18.74
N THR A 75 -32.22 -1.97 18.20
CA THR A 75 -32.29 -1.75 16.75
C THR A 75 -30.95 -1.31 16.16
N ALA A 76 -30.14 -0.53 16.89
CA ALA A 76 -28.81 -0.12 16.47
C ALA A 76 -27.88 -1.32 16.42
N ILE A 77 -27.90 -2.18 17.45
CA ILE A 77 -27.08 -3.38 17.51
C ILE A 77 -27.41 -4.34 16.36
N GLU A 78 -28.69 -4.57 16.07
CA GLU A 78 -29.12 -5.40 14.94
C GLU A 78 -28.64 -4.84 13.59
N ARG A 79 -28.67 -3.51 13.41
CA ARG A 79 -28.16 -2.85 12.21
C ARG A 79 -26.64 -2.99 12.13
N ILE A 80 -25.92 -2.71 13.20
CA ILE A 80 -24.46 -2.83 13.28
C ILE A 80 -24.02 -4.26 12.96
N HIS A 81 -24.67 -5.27 13.55
CA HIS A 81 -24.39 -6.68 13.27
C HIS A 81 -24.61 -7.01 11.78
N ARG A 82 -25.75 -6.59 11.22
CA ARG A 82 -26.08 -6.82 9.80
C ARG A 82 -25.07 -6.18 8.85
N TYR A 83 -24.59 -4.98 9.15
CA TYR A 83 -23.64 -4.28 8.28
C TYR A 83 -22.20 -4.78 8.46
N SER A 84 -21.83 -5.21 9.66
CA SER A 84 -20.49 -5.74 9.97
C SER A 84 -20.33 -7.23 9.70
N ASN A 85 -21.43 -7.97 9.52
CA ASN A 85 -21.46 -9.44 9.51
C ASN A 85 -20.77 -10.06 10.74
N GLY A 86 -20.77 -9.37 11.89
CA GLY A 86 -20.12 -9.85 13.11
C GLY A 86 -18.60 -9.66 13.15
N ILE A 87 -18.00 -8.94 12.20
CA ILE A 87 -16.54 -8.71 12.16
C ILE A 87 -16.17 -7.61 13.17
N PRO A 88 -15.38 -7.90 14.23
CA PRO A 88 -15.10 -6.94 15.30
C PRO A 88 -14.50 -5.61 14.83
N ARG A 89 -13.62 -5.65 13.82
CA ARG A 89 -13.01 -4.45 13.23
C ARG A 89 -14.08 -3.53 12.63
N VAL A 90 -15.03 -4.11 11.89
CA VAL A 90 -16.10 -3.34 11.23
C VAL A 90 -17.10 -2.86 12.27
N ILE A 91 -17.43 -3.68 13.27
CA ILE A 91 -18.26 -3.28 14.42
C ILE A 91 -17.71 -2.01 15.07
N ASN A 92 -16.41 -1.98 15.38
CA ASN A 92 -15.80 -0.80 16.00
C ASN A 92 -15.93 0.46 15.14
N ILE A 93 -15.61 0.36 13.85
CA ILE A 93 -15.70 1.50 12.92
C ILE A 93 -17.14 2.03 12.84
N LEU A 94 -18.12 1.12 12.75
CA LEU A 94 -19.53 1.50 12.72
C LEU A 94 -19.99 2.14 14.02
N CYS A 95 -19.57 1.60 15.17
CA CYS A 95 -19.89 2.15 16.48
C CYS A 95 -19.29 3.55 16.66
N ASP A 96 -18.03 3.75 16.31
CA ASP A 96 -17.35 5.05 16.42
C ASP A 96 -18.06 6.11 15.58
N ARG A 97 -18.37 5.81 14.31
CA ARG A 97 -19.13 6.71 13.43
C ARG A 97 -20.54 6.98 13.96
N ALA A 98 -21.21 5.95 14.47
CA ALA A 98 -22.56 6.10 15.02
C ALA A 98 -22.58 6.95 16.30
N LEU A 99 -21.55 6.85 17.16
CA LEU A 99 -21.41 7.70 18.35
C LEU A 99 -21.13 9.15 17.97
N ILE A 100 -20.28 9.40 16.97
CA ILE A 100 -20.06 10.76 16.43
C ILE A 100 -21.35 11.32 15.85
N GLY A 101 -22.10 10.52 15.09
CA GLY A 101 -23.38 10.90 14.53
C GLY A 101 -24.43 11.20 15.61
N ALA A 102 -24.49 10.41 16.69
CA ALA A 102 -25.38 10.67 17.80
C ALA A 102 -25.01 11.96 18.54
N TYR A 103 -23.71 12.18 18.80
CA TYR A 103 -23.22 13.39 19.44
C TYR A 103 -23.54 14.66 18.62
N ALA A 104 -23.31 14.62 17.30
CA ALA A 104 -23.58 15.75 16.41
C ALA A 104 -25.08 16.13 16.33
N ASN A 105 -25.97 15.18 16.61
CA ASN A 105 -27.42 15.38 16.62
C ASN A 105 -27.99 15.50 18.05
N GLU A 106 -27.12 15.64 19.06
CA GLU A 106 -27.48 15.77 20.49
C GLU A 106 -28.33 14.61 21.05
N TYR A 107 -28.18 13.40 20.49
CA TYR A 107 -28.82 12.20 21.01
C TYR A 107 -27.99 11.55 22.12
N SER A 108 -28.64 11.18 23.22
CA SER A 108 -28.03 10.43 24.33
C SER A 108 -27.81 8.94 24.00
N GLU A 109 -28.54 8.40 23.02
CA GLU A 109 -28.47 7.00 22.60
C GLU A 109 -28.43 6.88 21.07
N VAL A 110 -27.64 5.91 20.59
CA VAL A 110 -27.58 5.51 19.19
C VAL A 110 -28.78 4.64 18.86
N ASN A 111 -29.60 5.11 17.92
CA ASN A 111 -30.73 4.38 17.37
C ASN A 111 -30.40 3.68 16.04
N GLY A 112 -31.33 2.84 15.55
CA GLY A 112 -31.15 2.13 14.28
C GLY A 112 -31.00 3.03 13.06
N ALA A 113 -31.51 4.27 13.10
CA ALA A 113 -31.37 5.22 12.00
C ALA A 113 -29.95 5.78 11.91
N ILE A 114 -29.39 6.22 13.05
CA ILE A 114 -28.00 6.68 13.17
C ILE A 114 -27.03 5.56 12.81
N ALA A 115 -27.26 4.34 13.30
CA ALA A 115 -26.46 3.17 12.94
C ALA A 115 -26.51 2.85 11.44
N SER A 116 -27.67 3.03 10.80
CA SER A 116 -27.81 2.85 9.34
C SER A 116 -27.13 3.97 8.56
N HIS A 117 -27.13 5.20 9.07
CA HIS A 117 -26.42 6.33 8.48
C HIS A 117 -24.90 6.11 8.51
N ALA A 118 -24.37 5.78 9.69
CA ALA A 118 -22.96 5.43 9.89
C ALA A 118 -22.51 4.27 8.97
N ALA A 119 -23.37 3.28 8.76
CA ALA A 119 -23.08 2.18 7.85
C ALA A 119 -23.08 2.57 6.37
N LYS A 120 -23.93 3.52 5.95
CA LYS A 120 -23.92 4.05 4.59
C LYS A 120 -22.65 4.87 4.32
N GLU A 121 -22.27 5.74 5.26
CA GLU A 121 -21.01 6.47 5.18
C GLU A 121 -19.80 5.52 5.10
N TRP A 122 -19.81 4.44 5.89
CA TRP A 122 -18.71 3.47 5.89
C TRP A 122 -18.58 2.73 4.56
N ARG A 123 -19.70 2.40 3.90
CA ARG A 123 -19.66 1.81 2.55
C ARG A 123 -19.26 2.81 1.48
N GLY A 124 -19.62 4.08 1.64
CA GLY A 124 -19.40 5.14 0.64
C GLY A 124 -17.96 5.64 0.50
N ASP A 125 -17.03 5.23 1.38
CA ASP A 125 -15.59 5.52 1.22
C ASP A 125 -14.87 4.58 0.23
N GLU A 126 -15.51 3.48 -0.19
CA GLU A 126 -14.98 2.57 -1.24
C GLU A 126 -15.48 2.95 -2.65
N ASP A 127 -16.41 3.90 -2.76
CA ASP A 127 -16.89 4.41 -4.04
C ASP A 127 -16.05 5.62 -4.46
N GLY A 128 -14.96 5.35 -5.20
CA GLY A 128 -14.12 6.38 -5.79
C GLY A 128 -14.95 7.44 -6.52
N TRP A 129 -14.74 8.72 -6.17
CA TRP A 129 -15.26 9.93 -6.84
C TRP A 129 -16.45 9.70 -7.78
N VAL A 130 -17.60 9.30 -7.25
CA VAL A 130 -18.87 9.43 -7.99
C VAL A 130 -19.49 10.76 -7.60
N LEU A 131 -19.47 11.71 -8.54
CA LEU A 131 -20.12 13.01 -8.42
C LEU A 131 -21.56 12.84 -7.91
N PRO A 132 -22.05 13.72 -7.00
CA PRO A 132 -23.34 13.58 -6.33
C PRO A 132 -24.48 14.08 -7.25
N PHE A 133 -24.54 13.55 -8.47
CA PHE A 133 -25.56 13.91 -9.44
C PHE A 133 -26.50 12.74 -9.65
N VAL A 134 -27.34 12.52 -8.64
CA VAL A 134 -28.56 11.72 -8.81
C VAL A 134 -29.50 12.55 -9.68
N ILE A 135 -29.31 12.51 -11.00
CA ILE A 135 -30.33 12.97 -11.94
C ILE A 135 -31.12 11.78 -12.43
N SER A 136 -32.43 11.87 -12.20
CA SER A 136 -33.46 10.93 -12.63
C SER A 136 -33.30 10.56 -14.11
N ARG A 137 -33.47 9.27 -14.41
CA ARG A 137 -33.25 8.64 -15.72
C ARG A 137 -33.99 9.26 -16.94
N PRO A 138 -35.06 10.08 -16.86
CA PRO A 138 -35.58 10.75 -18.06
C PRO A 138 -34.82 12.03 -18.45
N VAL A 139 -34.10 12.69 -17.52
CA VAL A 139 -33.47 14.00 -17.79
C VAL A 139 -32.14 13.84 -18.53
N THR A 140 -31.38 12.77 -18.26
CA THR A 140 -30.14 12.50 -19.00
C THR A 140 -30.40 12.13 -20.46
N ALA A 141 -31.46 11.37 -20.73
CA ALA A 141 -31.85 11.00 -22.09
C ALA A 141 -32.26 12.22 -22.92
N THR A 142 -32.98 13.19 -22.32
CA THR A 142 -33.44 14.39 -23.03
C THR A 142 -32.29 15.36 -23.33
N VAL A 143 -31.35 15.54 -22.40
CA VAL A 143 -30.17 16.41 -22.62
C VAL A 143 -29.25 15.82 -23.68
N ILE A 144 -29.00 14.50 -23.65
CA ILE A 144 -28.19 13.82 -24.68
C ILE A 144 -28.88 13.88 -26.04
N ALA A 145 -30.20 13.65 -26.10
CA ALA A 145 -30.95 13.77 -27.35
C ALA A 145 -30.92 15.20 -27.90
N MET A 146 -31.06 16.23 -27.06
CA MET A 146 -30.92 17.64 -27.48
C MET A 146 -29.53 17.94 -28.03
N LEU A 147 -28.46 17.48 -27.38
CA LEU A 147 -27.09 17.69 -27.85
C LEU A 147 -26.82 16.99 -29.19
N VAL A 148 -27.34 15.77 -29.36
CA VAL A 148 -27.25 15.04 -30.64
C VAL A 148 -28.04 15.75 -31.73
N VAL A 149 -29.23 16.27 -31.44
CA VAL A 149 -30.04 17.07 -32.39
C VAL A 149 -29.34 18.37 -32.77
N LEU A 150 -28.70 19.06 -31.82
CA LEU A 150 -27.94 20.28 -32.11
C LEU A 150 -26.68 20.00 -32.97
N MET A 151 -25.99 18.89 -32.71
CA MET A 151 -24.85 18.48 -33.54
C MET A 151 -25.26 18.07 -34.95
N THR A 152 -26.36 17.33 -35.11
CA THR A 152 -26.85 16.93 -36.44
C THR A 152 -27.44 18.11 -37.20
N ALA A 153 -28.15 19.02 -36.54
CA ALA A 153 -28.60 20.27 -37.15
C ALA A 153 -27.43 21.14 -37.60
N GLY A 154 -26.39 21.29 -36.78
CA GLY A 154 -25.16 22.01 -37.15
C GLY A 154 -24.45 21.38 -38.35
N PHE A 155 -24.42 20.05 -38.44
CA PHE A 155 -23.82 19.33 -39.56
C PHE A 155 -24.61 19.48 -40.87
N VAL A 156 -25.95 19.47 -40.81
CA VAL A 156 -26.84 19.62 -41.97
C VAL A 156 -26.88 21.08 -42.48
N ILE A 157 -26.74 22.06 -41.59
CA ILE A 157 -26.62 23.48 -41.97
C ILE A 157 -25.27 23.73 -42.67
N ASN A 158 -24.20 23.05 -42.24
CA ASN A 158 -22.87 23.19 -42.85
C ASN A 158 -22.75 22.43 -44.20
N SER A 159 -23.49 21.33 -44.40
CA SER A 159 -23.42 20.55 -45.65
C SER A 159 -24.20 21.15 -46.82
N ASN A 160 -25.08 22.15 -46.59
CA ASN A 160 -25.85 22.83 -47.64
C ASN A 160 -25.25 24.18 -48.10
N VAL A 161 -24.06 24.56 -47.60
CA VAL A 161 -23.33 25.78 -48.06
C VAL A 161 -22.11 25.43 -48.91
N PHE A 162 -21.75 24.15 -49.05
CA PHE A 162 -20.56 23.73 -49.77
C PHE A 162 -20.88 22.82 -50.97
N SER A 163 -21.58 23.37 -51.97
CA SER A 163 -21.56 22.80 -53.32
C SER A 163 -21.16 23.87 -54.35
N VAL A 164 -19.89 23.80 -54.73
CA VAL A 164 -19.31 24.09 -56.06
C VAL A 164 -20.00 25.17 -56.89
N SER A 165 -19.58 26.43 -56.71
CA SER A 165 -19.50 27.43 -57.81
C SER A 165 -18.63 28.63 -57.42
N ARG A 166 -17.35 28.40 -57.07
CA ARG A 166 -16.24 29.37 -57.24
C ARG A 166 -14.90 28.65 -57.39
N VAL A 167 -14.86 27.70 -58.32
CA VAL A 167 -13.62 27.05 -58.82
C VAL A 167 -12.99 27.83 -59.99
N ALA A 168 -13.55 28.95 -60.46
CA ALA A 168 -13.13 29.50 -61.77
C ALA A 168 -12.44 30.88 -61.79
N THR A 169 -12.23 31.60 -60.69
CA THR A 169 -11.73 33.00 -60.83
C THR A 169 -10.68 33.51 -59.84
N PHE A 170 -10.12 32.66 -58.97
CA PHE A 170 -8.94 33.05 -58.15
C PHE A 170 -7.62 32.44 -58.61
N PHE A 171 -7.60 31.69 -59.74
CA PHE A 171 -6.38 31.12 -60.33
C PHE A 171 -5.74 31.96 -61.43
N ASN A 172 -6.20 33.19 -61.69
CA ASN A 172 -5.60 34.07 -62.69
C ASN A 172 -5.17 35.38 -62.05
N ASN A 173 -4.00 35.38 -61.42
CA ASN A 173 -2.87 36.22 -61.83
C ASN A 173 -1.65 35.95 -60.95
N GLU A 174 -0.48 36.01 -61.62
CA GLU A 174 0.90 35.84 -61.12
C GLU A 174 1.34 34.38 -60.99
N ALA A 175 1.67 33.70 -62.10
CA ALA A 175 2.89 33.85 -62.91
C ALA A 175 4.19 33.45 -62.18
N MET A 176 4.75 32.34 -62.68
CA MET A 176 6.18 32.12 -62.90
C MET A 176 7.01 31.53 -61.73
N VAL A 177 7.71 30.43 -62.06
CA VAL A 177 8.68 29.64 -61.27
C VAL A 177 8.09 28.51 -60.41
N ALA A 178 7.46 27.55 -61.08
CA ALA A 178 7.53 26.14 -60.69
C ALA A 178 8.81 25.51 -61.27
N ASN A 179 9.37 24.53 -60.55
CA ASN A 179 10.59 23.76 -60.84
C ASN A 179 11.94 24.45 -60.60
N ASP A 180 12.38 24.49 -59.32
CA ASP A 180 13.83 24.29 -59.05
C ASP A 180 14.15 23.68 -57.66
N LEU A 181 13.30 23.84 -56.63
CA LEU A 181 13.73 23.43 -55.27
C LEU A 181 13.36 22.01 -54.82
N PHE A 182 12.51 21.28 -55.55
CA PHE A 182 12.22 19.86 -55.24
C PHE A 182 12.94 18.86 -56.16
N SER A 183 13.83 19.34 -57.04
CA SER A 183 14.73 18.52 -57.86
C SER A 183 16.13 18.38 -57.25
N ARG A 184 16.31 18.73 -55.97
CA ARG A 184 17.63 18.79 -55.30
C ARG A 184 17.88 17.82 -54.14
N MET A 185 16.98 16.88 -53.81
CA MET A 185 17.30 15.91 -52.75
C MET A 185 16.91 14.45 -53.01
N ASN A 186 16.82 14.03 -54.28
CA ASN A 186 17.15 12.64 -54.63
C ASN A 186 17.78 12.48 -56.03
N ARG A 187 18.86 13.23 -56.31
CA ARG A 187 19.79 12.99 -57.44
C ARG A 187 21.22 13.35 -57.06
N SER A 188 21.85 12.47 -56.28
CA SER A 188 23.30 12.27 -56.04
C SER A 188 23.38 11.32 -54.83
N ARG A 189 23.77 10.05 -54.91
CA ARG A 189 24.61 9.35 -55.86
C ARG A 189 24.27 7.86 -55.84
N ASP A 190 24.06 7.29 -57.02
CA ASP A 190 24.52 5.95 -57.32
C ASP A 190 26.05 5.93 -57.36
N ALA A 191 26.59 4.76 -56.98
CA ALA A 191 27.80 4.13 -57.47
C ALA A 191 29.18 4.71 -57.07
N SER A 192 29.79 4.06 -56.08
CA SER A 192 30.95 3.19 -56.34
C SER A 192 30.72 1.90 -55.52
N SER A 193 30.19 0.84 -56.12
CA SER A 193 30.98 -0.33 -56.56
C SER A 193 32.11 -0.69 -55.59
N SER A 194 31.97 -1.80 -54.87
CA SER A 194 32.47 -3.10 -55.33
C SER A 194 32.36 -4.09 -54.16
N GLY A 195 31.74 -5.23 -54.44
CA GLY A 195 31.39 -6.20 -53.41
C GLY A 195 32.58 -6.99 -52.86
N LYS A 196 32.34 -7.63 -51.71
CA LYS A 196 32.50 -9.08 -51.53
C LYS A 196 32.10 -9.47 -50.11
N ALA A 197 31.15 -10.41 -50.08
CA ALA A 197 31.18 -11.65 -49.32
C ALA A 197 31.26 -11.65 -47.78
N MET A 198 30.40 -12.52 -47.24
CA MET A 198 30.70 -13.56 -46.24
C MET A 198 30.64 -13.21 -44.74
N SER A 199 30.02 -14.16 -44.03
CA SER A 199 30.16 -14.50 -42.60
C SER A 199 29.35 -13.65 -41.62
N THR A 200 28.25 -14.16 -41.06
CA THR A 200 28.13 -15.12 -39.93
C THR A 200 28.70 -14.56 -38.61
N SER A 201 27.83 -14.53 -37.59
CA SER A 201 28.09 -14.81 -36.15
C SER A 201 27.64 -13.71 -35.18
N THR A 202 26.56 -14.01 -34.44
CA THR A 202 26.48 -14.11 -32.97
C THR A 202 27.12 -13.04 -32.08
N LEU A 203 26.35 -12.54 -31.09
CA LEU A 203 26.60 -12.51 -29.62
C LEU A 203 25.79 -11.35 -29.02
N SER A 204 24.77 -11.61 -28.19
CA SER A 204 24.79 -12.07 -26.78
C SER A 204 24.94 -10.93 -25.77
N MET A 205 24.00 -10.95 -24.82
CA MET A 205 23.97 -10.22 -23.55
C MET A 205 25.25 -10.40 -22.73
N PRO A 206 25.61 -9.44 -21.85
CA PRO A 206 26.56 -9.65 -20.77
C PRO A 206 25.87 -9.93 -19.42
N PRO A 207 26.59 -10.54 -18.45
CA PRO A 207 26.02 -11.40 -17.43
C PRO A 207 26.08 -10.85 -16.00
N GLY A 208 25.29 -11.50 -15.14
CA GLY A 208 25.34 -11.35 -13.69
C GLY A 208 26.65 -11.81 -13.07
N HIS A 209 26.96 -11.23 -11.91
CA HIS A 209 28.02 -11.68 -11.02
C HIS A 209 27.41 -12.15 -9.70
N ALA A 210 27.44 -13.46 -9.50
CA ALA A 210 27.21 -14.11 -8.22
C ALA A 210 28.44 -13.89 -7.33
N ALA A 211 28.29 -13.09 -6.27
CA ALA A 211 29.30 -12.97 -5.23
C ALA A 211 29.04 -14.01 -4.13
N ARG A 212 30.02 -14.89 -3.97
CA ARG A 212 30.14 -15.98 -3.00
C ARG A 212 30.27 -15.41 -1.59
N LEU A 213 29.35 -15.75 -0.69
CA LEU A 213 29.49 -15.50 0.75
C LEU A 213 30.52 -16.48 1.33
N GLU A 214 31.75 -16.00 1.49
CA GLU A 214 32.74 -16.65 2.35
C GLU A 214 32.33 -16.51 3.82
N ARG A 215 32.33 -17.65 4.50
CA ARG A 215 32.10 -17.81 5.93
C ARG A 215 33.42 -17.48 6.63
N LYS A 216 33.51 -16.36 7.36
CA LYS A 216 34.67 -16.02 8.19
C LYS A 216 34.26 -15.92 9.66
N GLN A 217 34.67 -16.98 10.36
CA GLN A 217 34.97 -17.20 11.78
C GLN A 217 34.32 -16.32 12.86
N ASP A 218 33.64 -17.04 13.75
CA ASP A 218 33.33 -16.70 15.13
C ASP A 218 34.56 -16.15 15.87
N GLU A 219 34.47 -14.93 16.38
CA GLU A 219 35.38 -14.44 17.41
C GLU A 219 34.64 -14.46 18.74
N LYS A 220 34.96 -15.51 19.51
CA LYS A 220 34.49 -15.79 20.86
C LYS A 220 35.05 -14.72 21.80
N ILE A 221 34.23 -13.75 22.20
CA ILE A 221 34.59 -12.83 23.28
C ILE A 221 34.38 -13.55 24.62
N THR A 222 35.48 -14.09 25.14
CA THR A 222 35.65 -14.54 26.51
C THR A 222 35.74 -13.34 27.47
N SER A 223 35.05 -13.47 28.61
CA SER A 223 35.07 -12.62 29.82
C SER A 223 34.43 -11.22 29.72
N VAL A 224 33.46 -10.96 30.61
CA VAL A 224 32.58 -9.77 30.61
C VAL A 224 32.83 -8.86 31.82
N ASP A 225 33.97 -8.99 32.51
CA ASP A 225 34.14 -8.41 33.85
C ASP A 225 34.98 -7.12 33.93
N ALA A 226 35.18 -6.40 32.82
CA ALA A 226 35.88 -5.11 32.89
C ALA A 226 35.51 -4.10 31.77
N LEU A 227 34.22 -3.89 31.51
CA LEU A 227 33.77 -2.82 30.61
C LEU A 227 32.78 -1.91 31.32
N SER A 228 33.16 -0.63 31.44
CA SER A 228 32.30 0.43 31.96
C SER A 228 31.01 0.52 31.15
N SER A 229 29.90 0.94 31.76
CA SER A 229 28.59 1.10 31.10
C SER A 229 28.65 2.03 29.86
N HIS A 230 29.65 2.91 29.79
CA HIS A 230 29.94 3.75 28.63
C HIS A 230 30.46 2.96 27.42
N ASP A 231 31.30 1.94 27.66
CA ASP A 231 31.89 1.13 26.58
C ASP A 231 30.85 0.20 25.95
N ILE A 232 29.94 -0.35 26.77
CA ILE A 232 28.84 -1.19 26.30
C ILE A 232 27.92 -0.40 25.35
N THR A 233 27.62 0.85 25.68
CA THR A 233 26.77 1.73 24.87
C THR A 233 27.44 2.09 23.55
N SER A 234 28.74 2.38 23.56
CA SER A 234 29.53 2.67 22.36
C SER A 234 29.62 1.47 21.40
N ILE A 235 29.87 0.27 21.94
CA ILE A 235 29.92 -0.97 21.16
C ILE A 235 28.55 -1.30 20.55
N ALA A 236 27.48 -1.17 21.34
CA ALA A 236 26.11 -1.41 20.88
C ALA A 236 25.70 -0.42 19.78
N ASN A 237 26.03 0.86 19.94
CA ASN A 237 25.75 1.90 18.95
C ASN A 237 26.48 1.65 17.62
N LYS A 238 27.76 1.27 17.68
CA LYS A 238 28.57 0.96 16.48
C LYS A 238 27.96 -0.18 15.66
N ALA A 239 27.51 -1.25 16.33
CA ALA A 239 26.85 -2.37 15.67
C ALA A 239 25.48 -1.96 15.07
N ALA A 240 24.67 -1.21 15.83
CA ALA A 240 23.35 -0.75 15.39
C ALA A 240 23.44 0.20 14.19
N PHE A 241 24.39 1.15 14.20
CA PHE A 241 24.61 2.09 13.10
C PHE A 241 25.10 1.39 11.83
N LYS A 242 25.99 0.41 11.95
CA LYS A 242 26.42 -0.41 10.81
C LYS A 242 25.24 -1.15 10.17
N ALA A 243 24.39 -1.78 10.98
CA ALA A 243 23.21 -2.48 10.49
C ALA A 243 22.19 -1.54 9.85
N LEU A 244 22.03 -0.32 10.39
CA LEU A 244 21.19 0.71 9.80
C LEU A 244 21.69 1.09 8.40
N LEU A 245 22.97 1.47 8.27
CA LEU A 245 23.55 1.89 6.99
C LEU A 245 23.40 0.81 5.90
N GLN A 246 23.60 -0.47 6.26
CA GLN A 246 23.41 -1.59 5.35
C GLN A 246 21.97 -1.68 4.82
N ARG A 247 20.95 -1.43 5.66
CA ARG A 247 19.54 -1.44 5.22
C ARG A 247 19.20 -0.28 4.29
N TRP A 248 19.93 0.84 4.42
CA TRP A 248 19.79 2.00 3.54
C TRP A 248 20.70 1.92 2.30
N GLY A 249 21.43 0.82 2.10
CA GLY A 249 22.32 0.62 0.96
C GLY A 249 23.61 1.45 1.01
N ILE A 250 23.99 1.96 2.18
CA ILE A 250 25.19 2.77 2.38
C ILE A 250 26.31 1.89 2.95
N ASN A 251 27.42 1.81 2.22
CA ASN A 251 28.61 1.11 2.68
C ASN A 251 29.48 2.05 3.50
N GLY A 252 29.46 1.90 4.83
CA GLY A 252 30.30 2.69 5.72
C GLY A 252 30.18 2.25 7.18
N ASN A 253 31.14 2.68 7.99
CA ASN A 253 31.13 2.48 9.42
C ASN A 253 30.96 3.84 10.11
N ALA A 254 30.06 3.90 11.09
CA ALA A 254 29.89 5.05 11.97
C ALA A 254 30.05 4.60 13.41
N THR A 255 30.92 5.28 14.16
CA THR A 255 31.10 5.06 15.60
C THR A 255 30.11 5.89 16.40
N ASP A 256 29.88 7.13 15.94
CA ASP A 256 29.06 8.11 16.62
C ASP A 256 27.95 8.65 15.74
N ARG A 257 26.88 9.16 16.38
CA ARG A 257 25.73 9.75 15.70
C ARG A 257 26.12 10.87 14.73
N LEU A 258 27.10 11.70 15.11
CA LEU A 258 27.61 12.78 14.26
C LEU A 258 28.22 12.24 12.95
N SER A 259 29.01 11.15 13.05
CA SER A 259 29.62 10.48 11.90
C SER A 259 28.59 9.77 11.01
N LEU A 260 27.53 9.20 11.61
CA LEU A 260 26.40 8.63 10.87
C LEU A 260 25.71 9.70 10.02
N CYS A 261 25.40 10.85 10.62
CA CYS A 261 24.64 11.89 9.94
C CYS A 261 25.44 12.63 8.88
N SER A 262 26.75 12.82 9.07
CA SER A 262 27.62 13.37 8.03
C SER A 262 27.75 12.41 6.84
N LEU A 263 27.83 11.10 7.09
CA LEU A 263 27.83 10.08 6.05
C LEU A 263 26.49 10.05 5.29
N ALA A 264 25.36 10.06 6.02
CA ALA A 264 24.02 10.04 5.44
C ALA A 264 23.76 11.25 4.52
N ARG A 265 24.22 12.45 4.89
CA ARG A 265 24.08 13.65 4.05
C ARG A 265 24.77 13.53 2.70
N ARG A 266 25.91 12.82 2.63
CA ARG A 266 26.62 12.57 1.35
C ARG A 266 25.84 11.67 0.40
N HIS A 267 24.85 10.94 0.92
CA HIS A 267 23.94 10.09 0.15
C HIS A 267 22.52 10.69 0.05
N SER A 268 22.40 12.02 0.16
CA SER A 268 21.12 12.74 0.06
C SER A 268 20.07 12.34 1.11
N LEU A 269 20.52 11.84 2.28
CA LEU A 269 19.65 11.52 3.41
C LEU A 269 19.73 12.60 4.51
N GLN A 270 18.61 12.81 5.20
CA GLN A 270 18.53 13.66 6.38
C GLN A 270 18.40 12.81 7.65
N CYS A 271 19.10 13.22 8.71
CA CYS A 271 18.98 12.59 10.01
C CYS A 271 17.83 13.20 10.80
N LEU A 272 16.89 12.37 11.23
CA LEU A 272 15.85 12.72 12.19
C LEU A 272 16.14 12.04 13.53
N ASN A 273 16.04 12.79 14.62
CA ASN A 273 16.15 12.27 15.98
C ASN A 273 14.99 12.84 16.80
N ASP A 274 14.14 11.96 17.32
CA ASP A 274 12.95 12.35 18.07
C ASP A 274 12.64 11.35 19.17
N TYR A 275 11.88 11.78 20.16
CA TYR A 275 11.36 10.94 21.24
C TYR A 275 9.86 10.75 21.00
N GLY A 276 9.40 9.50 21.04
CA GLY A 276 7.99 9.20 20.78
C GLY A 276 7.59 7.80 21.20
N GLY A 277 6.28 7.56 21.12
CA GLY A 277 5.70 6.23 21.33
C GLY A 277 5.74 5.39 20.06
N TRP A 278 5.09 4.22 20.13
CA TRP A 278 4.91 3.35 18.97
C TRP A 278 4.28 4.13 17.81
N GLU A 279 3.14 4.80 18.03
CA GLU A 279 2.37 5.57 17.02
C GLU A 279 3.27 6.39 16.08
N THR A 280 4.22 7.15 16.64
CA THR A 280 5.17 8.00 15.91
C THR A 280 6.15 7.20 15.06
N LEU A 281 6.61 6.03 15.53
CA LEU A 281 7.45 5.14 14.70
C LEU A 281 6.69 4.54 13.52
N ARG A 282 5.37 4.32 13.67
CA ARG A 282 4.50 3.76 12.63
C ARG A 282 4.33 4.72 11.45
N SER A 283 4.24 6.02 11.73
CA SER A 283 4.08 7.04 10.69
C SER A 283 5.32 7.20 9.82
N TYR A 284 6.53 7.02 10.38
CA TYR A 284 7.77 7.12 9.60
C TYR A 284 7.97 5.95 8.64
N ASN A 285 7.62 4.73 9.04
CA ASN A 285 7.77 3.52 8.22
C ASN A 285 9.14 3.43 7.49
N ARG A 286 10.22 3.73 8.22
CA ARG A 286 11.61 3.68 7.74
C ARG A 286 12.49 2.96 8.77
N PRO A 287 13.60 2.33 8.34
CA PRO A 287 14.54 1.74 9.29
C PRO A 287 15.13 2.81 10.20
N ALA A 288 15.08 2.59 11.52
CA ALA A 288 15.59 3.51 12.54
C ALA A 288 16.30 2.73 13.65
N VAL A 289 17.16 3.43 14.41
CA VAL A 289 17.80 2.89 15.62
C VAL A 289 17.03 3.40 16.84
N LEU A 290 16.65 2.49 17.73
CA LEU A 290 15.85 2.80 18.92
C LEU A 290 16.73 2.70 20.17
N THR A 291 16.65 3.70 21.04
CA THR A 291 17.26 3.65 22.37
C THR A 291 16.16 3.53 23.41
N LEU A 292 16.09 2.40 24.11
CA LEU A 292 15.13 2.21 25.19
C LEU A 292 15.68 2.82 26.47
N LYS A 293 15.06 3.90 26.94
CA LYS A 293 15.36 4.46 28.27
C LYS A 293 14.39 3.83 29.26
N ARG A 294 14.92 3.16 30.28
CA ARG A 294 14.12 2.72 31.43
C ARG A 294 13.81 3.97 32.25
N LEU A 295 12.52 4.27 32.43
CA LEU A 295 12.05 5.26 33.40
C LEU A 295 12.18 4.69 34.81
#